data_AF-A0A838K119-F1
#
_entry.id   AF-A0A838K119-F1
#
_cell.length_a   1.000
_cell.length_b   1.000
_cell.length_c   1.000
_cell.angle_alpha   90.00
_cell.angle_beta   90.00
_cell.angle_gamma   90.00
#
_symmetry.space_group_name_H-M   'P 1'
#
loop_
_entity.id
_entity.type
_entity.pdbx_description
1 polymer ?
#
loop_
_entity_poly.entity_id
_entity_poly.type
_entity_poly.pdbx_seq_one_letter_code
_entity_poly.pdbx_strand_id
1 'polypeptide(L)'
;MTAPAACRSRTGCPLKASTAWPTWTAASTSGPQPWTRRCPPTESFLLTDIATKSFADFGVDEQLCSALAAAGITTPFPIQELTLGMALSGADLIGQARTGTGKTLAFGIPLLQRVSRDDIRTQALVIVPTRELCLQVRDDLDQAGADKGVAVVSVYGGRAIEPQADAIAKGAPIVVGTPGRLLDLLRRGTLTLSTVTALVLDEADEMLDLGFLPDVEQLIQATAEQRQTMLFSATMPSAVVALARRYMSKPTFLRADVEEVRIGPDTVQHFFSCHR
;
A
#
# COMPACT_ATOMS: atom_id res chain seq x y z
N MET A 1 -18.42 -69.58 -15.46
CA MET A 1 -18.97 -69.47 -16.83
C MET A 1 -18.97 -68.01 -17.24
N THR A 2 -18.85 -67.72 -18.55
CA THR A 2 -19.29 -66.49 -19.25
C THR A 2 -19.14 -65.11 -18.56
N ALA A 3 -18.17 -64.34 -19.04
CA ALA A 3 -18.41 -62.93 -19.43
C ALA A 3 -19.18 -62.92 -20.79
N PRO A 4 -19.67 -61.80 -21.40
CA PRO A 4 -18.92 -60.54 -21.62
C PRO A 4 -19.74 -59.21 -21.68
N ALA A 5 -19.06 -58.12 -22.07
CA ALA A 5 -19.56 -56.95 -22.84
C ALA A 5 -20.50 -55.91 -22.15
N ALA A 6 -20.49 -54.61 -22.53
CA ALA A 6 -19.47 -53.82 -23.24
C ALA A 6 -19.64 -52.28 -23.11
N CYS A 7 -18.49 -51.60 -22.99
CA CYS A 7 -18.05 -50.29 -23.52
C CYS A 7 -19.03 -49.36 -24.30
N ARG A 8 -18.98 -48.06 -23.95
CA ARG A 8 -18.96 -46.84 -24.82
C ARG A 8 -18.45 -45.67 -23.95
N SER A 9 -17.31 -44.98 -24.23
CA SER A 9 -17.08 -43.88 -25.20
C SER A 9 -17.97 -42.64 -24.95
N ARG A 10 -17.54 -41.36 -24.95
CA ARG A 10 -16.30 -40.58 -25.22
C ARG A 10 -16.62 -39.11 -24.78
N THR A 11 -15.79 -38.10 -24.48
CA THR A 11 -14.34 -37.81 -24.26
C THR A 11 -14.29 -36.40 -23.60
N GLY A 12 -13.19 -35.83 -23.07
CA GLY A 12 -11.78 -36.26 -22.95
C GLY A 12 -10.87 -35.05 -22.62
N CYS A 13 -9.65 -35.29 -22.12
CA CYS A 13 -8.62 -34.25 -21.92
C CYS A 13 -7.21 -34.88 -22.03
N PRO A 14 -6.28 -34.33 -22.84
CA PRO A 14 -4.88 -34.76 -22.92
C PRO A 14 -4.00 -33.94 -21.94
N LEU A 15 -2.76 -34.31 -21.58
CA LEU A 15 -1.79 -35.28 -22.13
C LEU A 15 -1.29 -36.25 -21.04
N LYS A 16 -0.62 -37.34 -21.44
CA LYS A 16 -0.01 -38.32 -20.52
C LYS A 16 1.51 -38.13 -20.39
N ALA A 17 2.04 -38.41 -19.21
CA ALA A 17 3.46 -38.71 -19.04
C ALA A 17 3.83 -40.06 -19.70
N SER A 18 5.05 -40.19 -20.19
CA SER A 18 5.57 -41.40 -20.84
C SER A 18 6.74 -42.01 -20.07
N THR A 19 6.50 -43.12 -19.37
CA THR A 19 7.55 -43.96 -18.79
C THR A 19 7.92 -45.09 -19.75
N ALA A 20 9.20 -45.16 -20.14
CA ALA A 20 9.79 -46.30 -20.83
C ALA A 20 11.25 -46.46 -20.38
N TRP A 21 11.63 -47.68 -19.98
CA TRP A 21 12.99 -48.01 -19.52
C TRP A 21 13.66 -48.91 -20.55
N PRO A 22 14.92 -48.64 -20.97
CA PRO A 22 15.68 -49.56 -21.80
C PRO A 22 16.32 -50.69 -20.96
N THR A 23 16.34 -51.90 -21.51
CA THR A 23 17.00 -53.08 -20.91
C THR A 23 18.51 -53.05 -21.13
N TRP A 24 19.28 -53.49 -20.12
CA TRP A 24 20.74 -53.55 -20.19
C TRP A 24 21.25 -54.89 -20.76
N THR A 25 22.23 -54.82 -21.64
CA THR A 25 23.20 -55.89 -21.93
C THR A 25 24.60 -55.35 -21.62
N ALA A 26 25.51 -56.22 -21.15
CA ALA A 26 26.79 -55.79 -20.56
C ALA A 26 28.00 -56.40 -21.30
N ALA A 27 29.00 -55.56 -21.62
CA ALA A 27 30.33 -55.98 -22.07
C ALA A 27 31.39 -54.87 -21.88
N SER A 28 32.66 -55.31 -21.74
CA SER A 28 33.91 -54.55 -21.95
C SER A 28 34.11 -53.20 -21.24
N THR A 29 34.58 -53.30 -20.00
CA THR A 29 35.80 -52.67 -19.46
C THR A 29 36.45 -51.49 -20.23
N SER A 30 36.44 -50.30 -19.64
CA SER A 30 37.51 -49.29 -19.78
C SER A 30 37.58 -48.41 -18.52
N GLY A 31 38.69 -47.71 -18.28
CA GLY A 31 38.98 -47.04 -17.00
C GLY A 31 38.19 -45.75 -16.72
N PRO A 32 38.28 -45.21 -15.49
CA PRO A 32 37.50 -44.05 -15.05
C PRO A 32 37.95 -42.76 -15.77
N GLN A 33 37.10 -42.25 -16.67
CA GLN A 33 37.29 -40.92 -17.25
C GLN A 33 36.71 -39.83 -16.32
N PRO A 34 37.41 -38.70 -16.12
CA PRO A 34 36.91 -37.60 -15.29
C PRO A 34 35.71 -36.93 -15.96
N TRP A 35 34.66 -36.65 -15.17
CA TRP A 35 33.42 -36.04 -15.66
C TRP A 35 33.58 -34.54 -15.93
N THR A 36 34.24 -34.19 -17.03
CA THR A 36 34.33 -32.81 -17.54
C THR A 36 33.02 -32.38 -18.20
N ARG A 37 31.95 -32.30 -17.40
CA ARG A 37 30.72 -31.58 -17.78
C ARG A 37 31.07 -30.10 -17.98
N ARG A 38 31.36 -29.72 -19.23
CA ARG A 38 31.33 -28.32 -19.64
C ARG A 38 29.96 -27.78 -19.28
N CYS A 39 29.91 -26.68 -18.53
CA CYS A 39 28.70 -25.86 -18.49
C CYS A 39 28.36 -25.44 -19.93
N PRO A 40 27.08 -25.30 -20.29
CA PRO A 40 26.73 -24.47 -21.44
C PRO A 40 27.34 -23.07 -21.23
N PRO A 41 27.64 -22.31 -22.31
CA PRO A 41 28.08 -20.94 -22.16
C PRO A 41 27.05 -20.18 -21.32
N THR A 42 27.52 -19.33 -20.39
CA THR A 42 26.64 -18.48 -19.61
C THR A 42 25.96 -17.50 -20.56
N GLU A 43 24.73 -17.83 -21.00
CA GLU A 43 23.85 -16.84 -21.59
C GLU A 43 23.67 -15.74 -20.53
N SER A 44 24.18 -14.56 -20.85
CA SER A 44 23.93 -13.38 -20.05
C SER A 44 22.44 -13.09 -20.14
N PHE A 45 21.70 -13.55 -19.14
CA PHE A 45 20.40 -13.00 -18.79
C PHE A 45 20.64 -11.55 -18.35
N LEU A 46 20.77 -10.68 -19.36
CA LEU A 46 20.56 -9.26 -19.22
C LEU A 46 19.22 -9.07 -18.53
N LEU A 47 19.15 -8.09 -17.63
CA LEU A 47 17.94 -7.71 -16.92
C LEU A 47 16.96 -7.07 -17.92
N THR A 48 16.25 -7.91 -18.68
CA THR A 48 15.26 -7.50 -19.67
C THR A 48 14.05 -6.91 -18.94
N ASP A 49 14.01 -5.58 -18.92
CA ASP A 49 12.86 -4.73 -18.56
C ASP A 49 12.05 -5.21 -17.34
N ILE A 50 12.50 -4.81 -16.14
CA ILE A 50 11.52 -4.44 -15.11
C ILE A 50 10.80 -3.21 -15.66
N ALA A 51 9.68 -3.45 -16.37
CA ALA A 51 8.89 -2.39 -17.00
C ALA A 51 8.45 -1.39 -15.92
N THR A 52 9.07 -0.21 -15.90
CA THR A 52 8.87 0.80 -14.88
C THR A 52 7.47 1.37 -15.00
N LYS A 53 6.56 0.89 -14.16
CA LYS A 53 5.15 1.26 -14.23
C LYS A 53 4.98 2.76 -13.98
N SER A 54 4.06 3.35 -14.72
CA SER A 54 3.57 4.70 -14.48
C SER A 54 2.41 4.69 -13.48
N PHE A 55 2.03 5.85 -12.95
CA PHE A 55 0.80 5.97 -12.17
C PHE A 55 -0.47 5.61 -12.98
N ALA A 56 -0.47 5.85 -14.29
CA ALA A 56 -1.58 5.50 -15.17
C ALA A 56 -1.83 3.98 -15.25
N ASP A 57 -0.79 3.15 -15.14
CA ASP A 57 -0.91 1.68 -15.13
C ASP A 57 -1.67 1.14 -13.90
N PHE A 58 -1.83 1.96 -12.84
CA PHE A 58 -2.63 1.66 -11.66
C PHE A 58 -4.05 2.25 -11.71
N GLY A 59 -4.42 2.94 -12.79
CA GLY A 59 -5.72 3.59 -12.96
C GLY A 59 -5.83 4.99 -12.35
N VAL A 60 -4.71 5.71 -12.21
CA VAL A 60 -4.69 7.09 -11.70
C VAL A 60 -5.19 8.07 -12.77
N ASP A 61 -6.04 9.03 -12.36
CA ASP A 61 -6.58 10.10 -13.25
C ASP A 61 -5.46 10.83 -14.03
N GLU A 62 -5.70 11.17 -15.30
CA GLU A 62 -4.74 11.89 -16.16
C GLU A 62 -4.29 13.23 -15.55
N GLN A 63 -5.19 13.96 -14.88
CA GLN A 63 -4.90 15.21 -14.18
C GLN A 63 -3.91 15.02 -13.03
N LEU A 64 -4.02 13.91 -12.29
CA LEU A 64 -3.09 13.60 -11.20
C LEU A 64 -1.75 13.12 -11.77
N CYS A 65 -1.76 12.32 -12.84
CA CYS A 65 -0.55 11.95 -13.58
C CYS A 65 0.21 13.18 -14.12
N SER A 66 -0.51 14.19 -14.63
CA SER A 66 0.04 15.47 -15.09
C SER A 66 0.72 16.25 -13.96
N ALA A 67 0.02 16.49 -12.85
CA ALA A 67 0.57 17.21 -11.69
C ALA A 67 1.79 16.49 -11.09
N LEU A 68 1.75 15.15 -10.98
CA LEU A 68 2.88 14.34 -10.52
C LEU A 68 4.07 14.39 -11.50
N ALA A 69 3.83 14.33 -12.81
CA ALA A 69 4.90 14.48 -13.80
C ALA A 69 5.54 15.88 -13.79
N ALA A 70 4.74 16.94 -13.60
CA ALA A 70 5.23 18.31 -13.42
C ALA A 70 6.05 18.47 -12.12
N ALA A 71 5.72 17.70 -11.08
CA ALA A 71 6.52 17.56 -9.85
C ALA A 71 7.79 16.69 -10.02
N GLY A 72 8.03 16.09 -11.19
CA GLY A 72 9.14 15.16 -11.43
C GLY A 72 8.91 13.73 -10.91
N ILE A 73 7.69 13.42 -10.46
CA ILE A 73 7.28 12.15 -9.85
C ILE A 73 6.60 11.29 -10.92
N THR A 74 7.40 10.66 -11.78
CA THR A 74 6.88 9.88 -12.93
C THR A 74 6.59 8.42 -12.64
N THR A 75 7.27 7.85 -11.63
CA THR A 75 7.19 6.41 -11.27
C THR A 75 6.88 6.24 -9.77
N PRO A 76 6.00 5.31 -9.38
CA PRO A 76 5.65 5.06 -8.00
C PRO A 76 6.76 4.36 -7.21
N PHE A 77 6.79 4.60 -5.89
CA PHE A 77 7.60 3.82 -4.95
C PHE A 77 6.98 2.43 -4.68
N PRO A 78 7.74 1.42 -4.22
CA PRO A 78 7.21 0.07 -4.00
C PRO A 78 5.99 -0.03 -3.08
N ILE A 79 5.90 0.79 -2.02
CA ILE A 79 4.69 0.84 -1.17
C ILE A 79 3.47 1.41 -1.93
N GLN A 80 3.68 2.32 -2.87
CA GLN A 80 2.63 2.88 -3.73
C GLN A 80 2.17 1.81 -4.74
N GLU A 81 3.08 1.07 -5.39
CA GLU A 81 2.71 -0.05 -6.27
C GLU A 81 1.84 -1.10 -5.56
N LEU A 82 2.16 -1.43 -4.31
CA LEU A 82 1.43 -2.40 -3.50
C LEU A 82 0.05 -1.88 -3.02
N THR A 83 -0.07 -0.57 -2.77
CA THR A 83 -1.28 0.04 -2.18
C THR A 83 -2.27 0.59 -3.19
N LEU A 84 -1.79 1.28 -4.25
CA LEU A 84 -2.61 2.12 -5.12
C LEU A 84 -3.82 1.39 -5.69
N GLY A 85 -3.65 0.18 -6.24
CA GLY A 85 -4.76 -0.59 -6.82
C GLY A 85 -5.87 -0.95 -5.82
N MET A 86 -5.54 -1.16 -4.54
CA MET A 86 -6.54 -1.41 -3.48
C MET A 86 -7.10 -0.12 -2.88
N ALA A 87 -6.28 0.91 -2.77
CA ALA A 87 -6.70 2.21 -2.27
C ALA A 87 -7.66 2.90 -3.25
N LEU A 88 -7.40 2.80 -4.56
CA LEU A 88 -8.27 3.28 -5.63
C LEU A 88 -9.57 2.47 -5.71
N SER A 89 -9.55 1.14 -5.49
CA SER A 89 -10.78 0.33 -5.45
C SER A 89 -11.68 0.62 -4.23
N GLY A 90 -11.18 1.36 -3.24
CA GLY A 90 -11.94 1.76 -2.05
C GLY A 90 -11.87 0.77 -0.89
N ALA A 91 -10.98 -0.23 -0.96
CA ALA A 91 -10.78 -1.19 0.12
C ALA A 91 -10.02 -0.57 1.30
N ASP A 92 -10.34 -1.03 2.52
CA ASP A 92 -9.56 -0.70 3.71
C ASP A 92 -8.19 -1.39 3.68
N LEU A 93 -7.16 -0.68 4.12
CA LEU A 93 -5.78 -1.19 4.09
C LEU A 93 -4.97 -0.73 5.29
N ILE A 94 -4.05 -1.59 5.73
CA ILE A 94 -3.03 -1.26 6.73
C ILE A 94 -1.67 -1.33 6.02
N GLY A 95 -1.00 -0.20 5.84
CA GLY A 95 0.32 -0.12 5.22
C GLY A 95 1.42 0.01 6.27
N GLN A 96 2.08 -1.11 6.61
CA GLN A 96 3.29 -1.07 7.43
C GLN A 96 4.50 -0.68 6.56
N ALA A 97 5.03 0.52 6.79
CA ALA A 97 6.19 1.06 6.09
C ALA A 97 6.90 2.15 6.93
N ARG A 98 8.21 2.31 6.71
CA ARG A 98 9.01 3.36 7.37
C ARG A 98 8.70 4.75 6.81
N THR A 99 9.07 5.79 7.55
CA THR A 99 9.10 7.18 7.05
C THR A 99 10.02 7.32 5.84
N GLY A 100 9.76 8.32 4.99
CA GLY A 100 10.53 8.56 3.75
C GLY A 100 10.26 7.58 2.58
N THR A 101 9.35 6.62 2.72
CA THR A 101 9.04 5.62 1.68
C THR A 101 8.00 6.07 0.64
N GLY A 102 7.59 7.34 0.65
CA GLY A 102 6.54 7.86 -0.25
C GLY A 102 5.10 7.56 0.19
N LYS A 103 4.87 7.25 1.48
CA LYS A 103 3.54 6.98 2.04
C LYS A 103 2.48 8.05 1.69
N THR A 104 2.83 9.34 1.67
CA THR A 104 1.86 10.42 1.46
C THR A 104 1.05 10.26 0.18
N LEU A 105 1.71 9.96 -0.94
CA LEU A 105 1.04 9.80 -2.22
C LEU A 105 0.36 8.43 -2.35
N ALA A 106 0.78 7.43 -1.57
CA ALA A 106 0.16 6.10 -1.53
C ALA A 106 -1.30 6.15 -1.06
N PHE A 107 -1.63 7.05 -0.12
CA PHE A 107 -3.01 7.38 0.23
C PHE A 107 -3.53 8.62 -0.50
N GLY A 108 -2.67 9.61 -0.74
CA GLY A 108 -3.04 10.93 -1.24
C GLY A 108 -3.61 10.91 -2.65
N ILE A 109 -3.04 10.12 -3.56
CA ILE A 109 -3.57 9.96 -4.91
C ILE A 109 -5.00 9.37 -4.86
N PRO A 110 -5.26 8.25 -4.15
CA PRO A 110 -6.62 7.77 -3.89
C PRO A 110 -7.58 8.79 -3.28
N LEU A 111 -7.13 9.62 -2.33
CA LEU A 111 -7.97 10.69 -1.77
C LEU A 111 -8.34 11.74 -2.83
N LEU A 112 -7.33 12.29 -3.52
CA LEU A 112 -7.50 13.30 -4.58
C LEU A 112 -8.35 12.76 -5.75
N GLN A 113 -8.25 11.47 -6.06
CA GLN A 113 -9.06 10.83 -7.09
C GLN A 113 -10.53 10.70 -6.67
N ARG A 114 -10.78 10.27 -5.42
CA ARG A 114 -12.12 10.01 -4.86
C ARG A 114 -12.91 11.26 -4.48
N VAL A 115 -12.24 12.36 -4.12
CA VAL A 115 -12.88 13.61 -3.67
C VAL A 115 -13.39 14.44 -4.85
N SER A 116 -14.63 14.91 -4.76
CA SER A 116 -15.19 15.90 -5.67
C SER A 116 -14.79 17.31 -5.24
N ARG A 117 -14.29 18.12 -6.18
CA ARG A 117 -13.99 19.54 -5.94
C ARG A 117 -15.25 20.41 -5.85
N ASP A 118 -16.37 19.95 -6.43
CA ASP A 118 -17.60 20.73 -6.55
C ASP A 118 -18.47 20.67 -5.28
N ASP A 119 -18.14 19.76 -4.35
CA ASP A 119 -18.74 19.70 -3.00
C ASP A 119 -17.77 20.28 -1.97
N ILE A 120 -18.13 21.45 -1.43
CA ILE A 120 -17.31 22.19 -0.45
C ILE A 120 -17.17 21.51 0.92
N ARG A 121 -17.97 20.46 1.19
CA ARG A 121 -17.97 19.74 2.47
C ARG A 121 -16.77 18.80 2.56
N THR A 122 -16.30 18.54 3.78
CA THR A 122 -15.16 17.65 4.02
C THR A 122 -15.52 16.19 3.72
N GLN A 123 -14.95 15.69 2.62
CA GLN A 123 -15.13 14.34 2.11
C GLN A 123 -13.99 13.40 2.52
N ALA A 124 -12.80 13.96 2.74
CA ALA A 124 -11.62 13.23 3.23
C ALA A 124 -11.02 13.86 4.49
N LEU A 125 -10.60 13.02 5.43
CA LEU A 125 -9.86 13.42 6.63
C LEU A 125 -8.54 12.64 6.71
N VAL A 126 -7.44 13.35 6.96
CA VAL A 126 -6.12 12.78 7.26
C VAL A 126 -5.71 13.20 8.67
N ILE A 127 -5.49 12.22 9.54
CA ILE A 127 -5.09 12.44 10.93
C ILE A 127 -3.61 12.06 11.09
N VAL A 128 -2.83 12.96 11.69
CA VAL A 128 -1.37 12.85 11.87
C VAL A 128 -0.94 13.28 13.27
N PRO A 129 0.17 12.76 13.82
CA PRO A 129 0.66 13.10 15.17
C PRO A 129 1.11 14.57 15.30
N THR A 130 1.89 15.08 14.33
CA THR A 130 2.61 16.36 14.47
C THR A 130 2.09 17.46 13.53
N ARG A 131 2.35 18.71 13.90
CA ARG A 131 2.08 19.88 13.04
C ARG A 131 2.96 19.86 11.80
N GLU A 132 4.21 19.44 11.97
CA GLU A 132 5.24 19.40 10.95
C GLU A 132 4.84 18.42 9.84
N LEU A 133 4.40 17.20 10.20
CA LEU A 133 3.82 16.27 9.23
C LEU A 133 2.49 16.79 8.66
N CYS A 134 1.64 17.44 9.45
CA CYS A 134 0.39 18.04 8.96
C CYS A 134 0.61 19.07 7.85
N LEU A 135 1.69 19.86 7.92
CA LEU A 135 2.07 20.79 6.88
C LEU A 135 2.65 20.05 5.67
N GLN A 136 3.61 19.15 5.87
CA GLN A 136 4.20 18.35 4.79
C GLN A 136 3.14 17.57 4.00
N VAL A 137 2.21 16.90 4.67
CA VAL A 137 1.14 16.13 4.02
C VAL A 137 0.17 17.04 3.27
N ARG A 138 -0.12 18.24 3.76
CA ARG A 138 -0.90 19.23 2.99
C ARG A 138 -0.13 19.70 1.75
N ASP A 139 1.17 19.94 1.86
CA ASP A 139 1.99 20.44 0.75
C ASP A 139 2.16 19.36 -0.33
N ASP A 140 2.43 18.11 0.05
CA ASP A 140 2.46 16.93 -0.82
C ASP A 140 1.12 16.75 -1.58
N LEU A 141 -0.02 16.93 -0.89
CA LEU A 141 -1.36 16.78 -1.46
C LEU A 141 -1.75 17.93 -2.40
N ASP A 142 -1.45 19.19 -2.07
CA ASP A 142 -1.70 20.32 -2.96
C ASP A 142 -0.80 20.25 -4.21
N GLN A 143 0.43 19.75 -4.08
CA GLN A 143 1.33 19.53 -5.22
C GLN A 143 0.84 18.41 -6.14
N ALA A 144 0.37 17.28 -5.60
CA ALA A 144 -0.21 16.19 -6.39
C ALA A 144 -1.63 16.50 -6.93
N GLY A 145 -2.36 17.42 -6.27
CA GLY A 145 -3.73 17.82 -6.63
C GLY A 145 -3.85 19.06 -7.52
N ALA A 146 -2.72 19.70 -7.87
CA ALA A 146 -2.67 21.03 -8.50
C ALA A 146 -3.61 21.18 -9.71
N ASP A 147 -3.54 20.25 -10.67
CA ASP A 147 -4.32 20.30 -11.91
C ASP A 147 -5.82 19.94 -11.71
N LYS A 148 -6.18 19.31 -10.60
CA LYS A 148 -7.57 18.95 -10.27
C LYS A 148 -8.33 20.08 -9.57
N GLY A 149 -7.61 20.92 -8.81
CA GLY A 149 -8.16 22.08 -8.10
C GLY A 149 -8.97 21.71 -6.85
N VAL A 150 -8.57 20.65 -6.13
CA VAL A 150 -9.16 20.27 -4.83
C VAL A 150 -8.46 21.07 -3.72
N ALA A 151 -9.21 21.72 -2.83
CA ALA A 151 -8.63 22.45 -1.71
C ALA A 151 -8.29 21.53 -0.52
N VAL A 152 -7.05 21.63 -0.02
CA VAL A 152 -6.57 20.92 1.18
C VAL A 152 -6.35 21.92 2.32
N VAL A 153 -6.98 21.71 3.48
CA VAL A 153 -6.84 22.59 4.65
C VAL A 153 -6.10 21.89 5.79
N SER A 154 -5.03 22.52 6.29
CA SER A 154 -4.23 22.01 7.43
C SER A 154 -4.69 22.58 8.77
N VAL A 155 -4.83 21.69 9.77
CA VAL A 155 -5.57 21.93 11.01
C VAL A 155 -4.77 21.45 12.23
N TYR A 156 -4.13 22.36 12.95
CA TYR A 156 -3.16 22.01 13.99
C TYR A 156 -3.05 23.06 15.11
N GLY A 157 -2.60 22.62 16.30
CA GLY A 157 -2.42 23.45 17.49
C GLY A 157 -1.24 24.44 17.43
N GLY A 158 -1.14 25.32 18.43
CA GLY A 158 -0.05 26.31 18.52
C GLY A 158 -0.15 27.48 17.53
N ARG A 159 -1.28 27.64 16.84
CA ARG A 159 -1.68 28.83 16.06
C ARG A 159 -3.11 29.22 16.41
N ALA A 160 -3.50 30.43 16.00
CA ALA A 160 -4.89 30.89 16.03
C ALA A 160 -5.83 29.84 15.39
N ILE A 161 -7.07 29.75 15.89
CA ILE A 161 -8.06 28.78 15.40
C ILE A 161 -8.96 29.40 14.33
N GLU A 162 -9.12 30.72 14.38
CA GLU A 162 -9.97 31.53 13.52
C GLU A 162 -9.57 31.42 12.04
N PRO A 163 -8.27 31.49 11.63
CA PRO A 163 -7.91 31.31 10.22
C PRO A 163 -8.12 29.88 9.70
N GLN A 164 -8.08 28.87 10.59
CA GLN A 164 -8.38 27.48 10.24
C GLN A 164 -9.89 27.27 10.11
N ALA A 165 -10.69 27.88 11.00
CA ALA A 165 -12.14 27.94 10.92
C ALA A 165 -12.62 28.62 9.62
N ASP A 166 -12.05 29.79 9.29
CA ASP A 166 -12.34 30.54 8.06
C ASP A 166 -11.95 29.76 6.79
N ALA A 167 -10.91 28.93 6.84
CA ALA A 167 -10.52 28.07 5.74
C ALA A 167 -11.53 26.93 5.54
N ILE A 168 -11.95 26.25 6.62
CA ILE A 168 -12.99 25.20 6.56
C ILE A 168 -14.32 25.79 6.06
N ALA A 169 -14.70 26.98 6.55
CA ALA A 169 -15.95 27.65 6.18
C ALA A 169 -16.02 28.10 4.70
N LYS A 170 -14.88 28.27 4.02
CA LYS A 170 -14.82 28.54 2.57
C LYS A 170 -14.99 27.29 1.71
N GLY A 171 -14.87 26.11 2.32
CA GLY A 171 -14.88 24.81 1.66
C GLY A 171 -13.55 24.10 1.83
N ALA A 172 -13.59 22.91 2.42
CA ALA A 172 -12.42 22.08 2.68
C ALA A 172 -12.73 20.61 2.35
N PRO A 173 -12.75 20.22 1.06
CA PRO A 173 -13.00 18.84 0.63
C PRO A 173 -12.04 17.83 1.26
N ILE A 174 -10.77 18.22 1.46
CA ILE A 174 -9.77 17.47 2.22
C ILE A 174 -9.32 18.29 3.43
N VAL A 175 -9.35 17.67 4.60
CA VAL A 175 -8.77 18.23 5.83
C VAL A 175 -7.62 17.33 6.31
N VAL A 176 -6.47 17.92 6.57
CA VAL A 176 -5.30 17.28 7.22
C VAL A 176 -5.16 17.90 8.62
N GLY A 177 -4.98 17.11 9.68
CA GLY A 177 -4.85 17.71 11.00
C GLY A 177 -4.36 16.84 12.15
N THR A 178 -4.02 17.51 13.25
CA THR A 178 -3.64 16.84 14.50
C THR A 178 -4.87 16.63 15.41
N PRO A 179 -4.98 15.48 16.11
CA PRO A 179 -6.20 15.05 16.81
C PRO A 179 -6.85 16.13 17.69
N GLY A 180 -6.10 16.75 18.60
CA GLY A 180 -6.65 17.71 19.54
C GLY A 180 -7.24 18.99 18.92
N ARG A 181 -6.71 19.46 17.77
CA ARG A 181 -7.26 20.66 17.09
C ARG A 181 -8.43 20.31 16.17
N LEU A 182 -8.38 19.15 15.49
CA LEU A 182 -9.54 18.62 14.76
C LEU A 182 -10.75 18.46 15.70
N LEU A 183 -10.52 17.93 16.90
CA LEU A 183 -11.56 17.68 17.89
C LEU A 183 -12.09 18.96 18.56
N ASP A 184 -11.26 20.00 18.73
CA ASP A 184 -11.71 21.34 19.16
C ASP A 184 -12.65 21.99 18.12
N LEU A 185 -12.28 21.95 16.83
CA LEU A 185 -13.12 22.47 15.74
C LEU A 185 -14.41 21.66 15.53
N LEU A 186 -14.38 20.35 15.74
CA LEU A 186 -15.56 19.48 15.73
C LEU A 186 -16.50 19.82 16.89
N ARG A 187 -15.98 19.96 18.12
CA ARG A 187 -16.77 20.31 19.31
C ARG A 187 -17.38 21.72 19.23
N ARG A 188 -16.80 22.62 18.44
CA ARG A 188 -17.36 23.95 18.11
C ARG A 188 -18.41 23.94 17.00
N GLY A 189 -18.62 22.80 16.32
CA GLY A 189 -19.48 22.70 15.13
C GLY A 189 -18.91 23.39 13.88
N THR A 190 -17.64 23.81 13.91
CA THR A 190 -16.95 24.45 12.79
C THR A 190 -16.50 23.43 11.74
N LEU A 191 -16.08 22.26 12.20
CA LEU A 191 -15.75 21.11 11.35
C LEU A 191 -16.86 20.07 11.46
N THR A 192 -17.41 19.63 10.32
CA THR A 192 -18.41 18.56 10.24
C THR A 192 -17.80 17.36 9.52
N LEU A 193 -17.76 16.19 10.19
CA LEU A 193 -17.12 14.99 9.67
C LEU A 193 -18.11 13.94 9.12
N SER A 194 -19.41 14.13 9.26
CA SER A 194 -20.44 13.16 8.82
C SER A 194 -20.51 12.94 7.30
N THR A 195 -19.78 13.73 6.51
CA THR A 195 -19.62 13.58 5.05
C THR A 195 -18.30 12.93 4.65
N VAL A 196 -17.42 12.61 5.61
CA VAL A 196 -16.12 11.97 5.35
C VAL A 196 -16.31 10.51 4.98
N THR A 197 -16.06 10.20 3.71
CA THR A 197 -16.12 8.85 3.12
C THR A 197 -14.73 8.25 2.89
N ALA A 198 -13.66 9.00 3.12
CA ALA A 198 -12.29 8.50 3.12
C ALA A 198 -11.49 9.03 4.33
N LEU A 199 -10.98 8.12 5.14
CA LEU A 199 -10.20 8.42 6.35
C LEU A 199 -8.79 7.85 6.23
N VAL A 200 -7.78 8.66 6.57
CA VAL A 200 -6.39 8.23 6.72
C VAL A 200 -5.93 8.48 8.15
N LEU A 201 -5.24 7.49 8.71
CA LEU A 201 -4.48 7.58 9.95
C LEU A 201 -3.02 7.31 9.59
N ASP A 202 -2.13 8.31 9.59
CA ASP A 202 -0.69 8.08 9.38
C ASP A 202 0.09 8.25 10.70
N GLU A 203 1.16 7.48 10.84
CA GLU A 203 1.99 7.37 12.04
C GLU A 203 1.14 7.05 13.29
N ALA A 204 0.26 6.05 13.11
CA ALA A 204 -0.68 5.60 14.14
C ALA A 204 0.00 5.07 15.42
N ASP A 205 1.25 4.62 15.33
CA ASP A 205 2.10 4.29 16.47
C ASP A 205 2.64 5.53 17.19
N GLU A 206 3.07 6.58 16.50
CA GLU A 206 3.41 7.86 17.16
C GLU A 206 2.17 8.52 17.79
N MET A 207 0.98 8.40 17.17
CA MET A 207 -0.28 8.81 17.79
C MET A 207 -0.66 8.01 19.04
N LEU A 208 -0.11 6.80 19.23
CA LEU A 208 -0.22 6.05 20.49
C LEU A 208 0.76 6.59 21.54
N ASP A 209 2.04 6.77 21.17
CA ASP A 209 3.08 7.22 22.10
C ASP A 209 2.85 8.65 22.61
N LEU A 210 2.23 9.52 21.78
CA LEU A 210 1.75 10.84 22.18
C LEU A 210 0.41 10.82 22.95
N GLY A 211 -0.20 9.65 23.13
CA GLY A 211 -1.45 9.47 23.90
C GLY A 211 -2.72 9.93 23.19
N PHE A 212 -2.69 10.18 21.87
CA PHE A 212 -3.82 10.75 21.13
C PHE A 212 -4.92 9.75 20.74
N LEU A 213 -4.74 8.44 20.88
CA LEU A 213 -5.75 7.46 20.43
C LEU A 213 -7.19 7.72 20.94
N PRO A 214 -7.46 8.19 22.17
CA PRO A 214 -8.82 8.51 22.61
C PRO A 214 -9.47 9.65 21.81
N ASP A 215 -8.69 10.61 21.32
CA ASP A 215 -9.16 11.70 20.45
C ASP A 215 -9.30 11.23 19.00
N VAL A 216 -8.41 10.35 18.53
CA VAL A 216 -8.55 9.65 17.24
C VAL A 216 -9.83 8.81 17.20
N GLU A 217 -10.16 8.06 18.27
CA GLU A 217 -11.41 7.30 18.35
C GLU A 217 -12.66 8.19 18.30
N GLN A 218 -12.64 9.37 18.93
CA GLN A 218 -13.74 10.35 18.86
C GLN A 218 -13.90 10.90 17.43
N LEU A 219 -12.79 11.21 16.75
CA LEU A 219 -12.80 11.68 15.37
C LEU A 219 -13.32 10.62 14.40
N ILE A 220 -12.88 9.36 14.55
CA ILE A 220 -13.40 8.22 13.78
C ILE A 220 -14.91 8.10 13.95
N GLN A 221 -15.42 8.16 15.19
CA GLN A 221 -16.85 8.04 15.50
C GLN A 221 -17.71 9.18 14.94
N ALA A 222 -17.10 10.31 14.56
CA ALA A 222 -17.78 11.42 13.91
C ALA A 222 -17.75 11.38 12.37
N THR A 223 -16.97 10.47 11.77
CA THR A 223 -16.97 10.24 10.31
C THR A 223 -18.19 9.43 9.85
N ALA A 224 -18.41 9.29 8.54
CA ALA A 224 -19.47 8.43 8.02
C ALA A 224 -19.23 6.95 8.41
N GLU A 225 -20.32 6.20 8.63
CA GLU A 225 -20.27 4.75 8.91
C GLU A 225 -19.74 3.98 7.70
N GLN A 226 -20.23 4.31 6.50
CA GLN A 226 -19.69 3.80 5.24
C GLN A 226 -18.61 4.75 4.73
N ARG A 227 -17.35 4.38 4.97
CA ARG A 227 -16.14 5.05 4.50
C ARG A 227 -15.06 4.01 4.17
N GLN A 228 -14.09 4.41 3.37
CA GLN A 228 -12.79 3.76 3.34
C GLN A 228 -11.94 4.24 4.52
N THR A 229 -11.21 3.33 5.17
CA THR A 229 -10.19 3.66 6.18
C THR A 229 -8.83 3.09 5.77
N MET A 230 -7.81 3.95 5.68
CA MET A 230 -6.43 3.58 5.42
C MET A 230 -5.56 3.90 6.64
N LEU A 231 -4.79 2.94 7.14
CA LEU A 231 -3.94 3.10 8.32
C LEU A 231 -2.48 2.86 7.94
N PHE A 232 -1.60 3.80 8.27
CA PHE A 232 -0.17 3.71 8.05
C PHE A 232 0.58 3.87 9.38
N SER A 233 1.62 3.06 9.55
CA SER A 233 2.30 2.89 10.84
C SER A 233 3.67 2.25 10.60
N ALA A 234 4.70 2.60 11.37
CA ALA A 234 6.01 1.92 11.26
C ALA A 234 5.98 0.57 12.00
N THR A 235 5.29 0.53 13.13
CA THR A 235 5.09 -0.62 14.03
C THR A 235 3.59 -0.89 14.22
N MET A 236 3.23 -2.06 14.75
CA MET A 236 1.84 -2.45 14.99
C MET A 236 1.63 -2.90 16.46
N PRO A 237 1.71 -1.98 17.43
CA PRO A 237 1.42 -2.29 18.82
C PRO A 237 -0.04 -2.70 19.02
N SER A 238 -0.34 -3.41 20.11
CA SER A 238 -1.64 -4.02 20.37
C SER A 238 -2.82 -3.03 20.34
N ALA A 239 -2.61 -1.79 20.77
CA ALA A 239 -3.62 -0.74 20.73
C ALA A 239 -3.96 -0.28 19.29
N VAL A 240 -2.94 -0.13 18.42
CA VAL A 240 -3.14 0.21 17.00
C VAL A 240 -3.83 -0.94 16.27
N VAL A 241 -3.45 -2.19 16.57
CA VAL A 241 -4.14 -3.39 16.06
C VAL A 241 -5.60 -3.49 16.54
N ALA A 242 -5.89 -3.10 17.78
CA ALA A 242 -7.24 -3.07 18.33
C ALA A 242 -8.10 -1.98 17.68
N LEU A 243 -7.56 -0.77 17.49
CA LEU A 243 -8.19 0.33 16.78
C LEU A 243 -8.53 -0.09 15.34
N ALA A 244 -7.57 -0.65 14.61
CA ALA A 244 -7.77 -1.18 13.27
C ALA A 244 -8.92 -2.21 13.20
N ARG A 245 -8.89 -3.22 14.09
CA ARG A 245 -9.93 -4.27 14.17
C ARG A 245 -11.32 -3.75 14.53
N ARG A 246 -11.42 -2.61 15.22
CA ARG A 246 -12.69 -2.02 15.69
C ARG A 246 -13.31 -1.07 14.67
N TYR A 247 -12.50 -0.43 13.83
CA TYR A 247 -12.95 0.69 12.98
C TYR A 247 -12.68 0.52 11.48
N MET A 248 -12.12 -0.61 11.05
CA MET A 248 -11.84 -0.90 9.63
C MET A 248 -12.61 -2.14 9.14
N SER A 249 -13.10 -2.10 7.91
CA SER A 249 -13.91 -3.16 7.30
C SER A 249 -13.05 -4.13 6.48
N LYS A 250 -12.70 -5.28 7.09
CA LYS A 250 -11.85 -6.32 6.49
C LYS A 250 -10.53 -5.77 5.90
N PRO A 251 -9.73 -4.98 6.65
CA PRO A 251 -8.55 -4.32 6.10
C PRO A 251 -7.51 -5.32 5.57
N THR A 252 -6.96 -5.04 4.39
CA THR A 252 -5.83 -5.82 3.85
C THR A 252 -4.53 -5.33 4.48
N PHE A 253 -3.77 -6.24 5.10
CA PHE A 253 -2.46 -5.91 5.68
C PHE A 253 -1.37 -5.98 4.60
N LEU A 254 -0.76 -4.85 4.31
CA LEU A 254 0.42 -4.71 3.46
C LEU A 254 1.63 -4.36 4.30
N ARG A 255 2.78 -4.93 3.94
CA ARG A 255 4.06 -4.61 4.54
C ARG A 255 5.07 -4.37 3.44
N ALA A 256 5.57 -3.14 3.36
CA ALA A 256 6.77 -2.86 2.58
C ALA A 256 7.97 -3.27 3.43
N ASP A 257 8.32 -4.56 3.37
CA ASP A 257 9.66 -5.00 3.70
C ASP A 257 10.62 -4.35 2.71
N VAL A 258 11.22 -3.24 3.15
CA VAL A 258 12.45 -2.76 2.55
C VAL A 258 13.49 -3.82 2.88
N GLU A 259 13.70 -4.75 1.96
CA GLU A 259 14.97 -5.46 1.90
C GLU A 259 16.06 -4.39 1.78
N GLU A 260 16.73 -4.09 2.90
CA GLU A 260 18.08 -3.56 2.82
C GLU A 260 18.87 -4.60 2.03
N VAL A 261 19.10 -4.32 0.74
CA VAL A 261 20.05 -5.06 -0.09
C VAL A 261 21.43 -4.74 0.46
N ARG A 262 21.75 -5.38 1.58
CA ARG A 262 23.05 -5.36 2.23
C ARG A 262 23.99 -6.13 1.32
N ILE A 263 24.58 -5.40 0.37
CA ILE A 263 25.82 -5.81 -0.31
C ILE A 263 26.95 -5.71 0.73
N GLY A 264 26.85 -6.54 1.78
CA GLY A 264 27.96 -6.87 2.64
C GLY A 264 28.90 -7.79 1.85
N PRO A 265 30.21 -7.54 1.85
CA PRO A 265 31.15 -8.35 1.08
C PRO A 265 31.15 -9.81 1.57
N ASP A 266 31.18 -10.74 0.62
CA ASP A 266 31.66 -12.13 0.74
C ASP A 266 31.14 -12.97 1.93
N THR A 267 29.82 -12.97 2.15
CA THR A 267 29.19 -13.94 3.07
C THR A 267 29.03 -15.32 2.41
N VAL A 268 30.07 -16.16 2.51
CA VAL A 268 30.02 -17.56 2.05
C VAL A 268 29.24 -18.43 3.03
N GLN A 269 28.05 -18.90 2.63
CA GLN A 269 27.25 -19.83 3.43
C GLN A 269 27.75 -21.28 3.30
N HIS A 270 28.05 -21.92 4.43
CA HIS A 270 28.40 -23.33 4.50
C HIS A 270 27.27 -24.14 5.15
N PHE A 271 26.71 -25.10 4.41
CA PHE A 271 25.69 -26.02 4.91
C PHE A 271 26.33 -27.33 5.37
N PHE A 272 26.07 -27.72 6.62
CA PHE A 272 26.50 -29.01 7.19
C PHE A 272 25.28 -29.86 7.54
N SER A 273 25.24 -31.10 7.04
CA SER A 273 24.16 -32.05 7.29
C SER A 273 24.64 -33.20 8.18
N CYS A 274 24.38 -33.11 9.48
CA CYS A 274 24.57 -34.22 10.41
C CYS A 274 23.34 -35.12 10.40
N HIS A 275 23.48 -36.32 9.85
CA HIS A 275 22.48 -37.38 9.99
C HIS A 275 22.69 -38.12 11.32
N ARG A 276 21.60 -38.47 12.00
CA ARG A 276 21.55 -39.44 13.11
C ARG A 276 20.18 -40.10 13.12
#